data_AF-A0A495JSW1-F1
#
_entry.id   AF-A0A495JSW1-F1
#
_cell.length_a   1.000
_cell.length_b   1.000
_cell.length_c   1.000
_cell.angle_alpha   90.00
_cell.angle_beta   90.00
_cell.angle_gamma   90.00
#
_symmetry.space_group_name_H-M   'P 1'
#
loop_
_entity.id
_entity.type
_entity.pdbx_description
1 polymer ?
#
loop_
_entity_poly.entity_id
_entity_poly.type
_entity_poly.pdbx_seq_one_letter_code
_entity_poly.pdbx_strand_id
1 'polypeptide(L)'
;MTGRQSIVLNGDLGSGKSTVSIELSKRLGLRRISVGDLYREMAQRRQMTTLQLNLHAELDQAVDGYVDQLQQDIADSGEQLIVDSRLAWHFFRDALKIHMITEPTEAARRVLARPSGPAESYASVEEAKAKLHERSESERGRFILRYGVDKAKLRNYDLICDTTRASAMEVVEHVIAAFEGSLGKEVLRDSPPLLLLDPGRIYPSQEIQGLRGLWESDFVADVAQAGEAALEPLSIGYTGSEFFVVDGHRRLSAALRNGFKLVPGRLVAEVDEPVVAGRSAIEFFQAEVGLGAIYDWDAAHNVSLPLPEHVLAQAEAAPADPLLTSEAGISS
;
A
#
# COMPACT_ATOMS: atom_id res chain seq x y z
N MET A 1 -26.89 4.45 8.87
CA MET A 1 -25.88 3.39 8.94
C MET A 1 -25.79 2.79 7.55
N THR A 2 -24.74 3.07 6.79
CA THR A 2 -24.59 2.57 5.42
C THR A 2 -24.09 1.12 5.42
N GLY A 3 -25.03 0.19 5.34
CA GLY A 3 -25.09 -0.99 4.44
C GLY A 3 -23.94 -1.99 4.28
N ARG A 4 -22.72 -1.77 4.80
CA ARG A 4 -21.60 -2.70 4.57
C ARG A 4 -21.76 -3.95 5.45
N GLN A 5 -21.93 -5.10 4.81
CA GLN A 5 -22.19 -6.38 5.49
C GLN A 5 -20.92 -7.22 5.63
N SER A 6 -20.03 -7.17 4.63
CA SER A 6 -18.81 -7.97 4.60
C SER A 6 -17.56 -7.09 4.64
N ILE A 7 -16.43 -7.69 5.02
CA ILE A 7 -15.09 -7.10 4.87
C ILE A 7 -14.33 -7.94 3.85
N VAL A 8 -13.87 -7.30 2.78
CA VAL A 8 -13.13 -7.94 1.71
C VAL A 8 -11.70 -7.41 1.71
N LEU A 9 -10.74 -8.32 1.84
CA LEU A 9 -9.33 -7.97 1.88
C LEU A 9 -8.65 -8.41 0.58
N ASN A 10 -8.15 -7.43 -0.16
CA ASN A 10 -7.06 -7.57 -1.11
C ASN A 10 -5.73 -7.13 -0.46
N GLY A 11 -4.60 -7.52 -1.02
CA GLY A 11 -3.33 -7.01 -0.55
C GLY A 11 -2.13 -7.58 -1.30
N ASP A 12 -1.04 -6.84 -1.22
CA ASP A 12 0.24 -7.19 -1.81
C ASP A 12 0.75 -8.52 -1.25
N LEU A 13 1.60 -9.17 -2.04
CA LEU A 13 2.36 -10.31 -1.56
C LEU A 13 3.21 -9.89 -0.35
N GLY A 14 3.13 -10.63 0.75
CA GLY A 14 3.87 -10.30 1.98
C GLY A 14 3.22 -9.21 2.86
N SER A 15 2.06 -8.65 2.49
CA SER A 15 1.34 -7.64 3.29
C SER A 15 0.73 -8.17 4.61
N GLY A 16 0.70 -9.48 4.83
CA GLY A 16 0.09 -10.05 6.04
C GLY A 16 -1.44 -10.19 6.00
N LYS A 17 -2.07 -10.01 4.83
CA LYS A 17 -3.52 -10.17 4.60
C LYS A 17 -4.14 -11.40 5.25
N SER A 18 -3.53 -12.57 5.09
CA SER A 18 -4.11 -13.80 5.65
C SER A 18 -4.12 -13.78 7.18
N THR A 19 -3.09 -13.22 7.83
CA THR A 19 -3.06 -13.04 9.28
C THR A 19 -4.17 -12.08 9.74
N VAL A 20 -4.28 -10.91 9.10
CA VAL A 20 -5.31 -9.91 9.44
C VAL A 20 -6.73 -10.46 9.25
N SER A 21 -7.00 -11.15 8.14
CA SER A 21 -8.33 -11.74 7.89
C SER A 21 -8.73 -12.81 8.93
N ILE A 22 -7.77 -13.59 9.44
CA ILE A 22 -8.01 -14.57 10.51
C ILE A 22 -8.35 -13.86 11.82
N GLU A 23 -7.58 -12.85 12.19
CA GLU A 23 -7.82 -12.10 13.43
C GLU A 23 -9.11 -11.28 13.39
N LEU A 24 -9.46 -10.67 12.25
CA LEU A 24 -10.75 -10.01 12.06
C LEU A 24 -11.93 -10.98 12.26
N SER A 25 -11.84 -12.18 11.68
CA SER A 25 -12.87 -13.21 11.84
C SER A 25 -13.08 -13.59 13.30
N LYS A 26 -12.00 -13.77 14.07
CA LYS A 26 -12.08 -14.05 15.51
C LYS A 26 -12.69 -12.89 16.29
N ARG A 27 -12.25 -11.66 16.02
CA ARG A 27 -12.66 -10.46 16.77
C ARG A 27 -14.11 -10.05 16.50
N LEU A 28 -14.58 -10.22 15.26
CA LEU A 28 -15.93 -9.85 14.84
C LEU A 28 -16.92 -11.03 14.90
N GLY A 29 -16.45 -12.25 15.13
CA GLY A 29 -17.29 -13.45 15.12
C GLY A 29 -17.86 -13.79 13.73
N LEU A 30 -17.27 -13.26 12.67
CA LEU A 30 -17.70 -13.45 11.29
C LEU A 30 -16.96 -14.61 10.63
N ARG A 31 -17.66 -15.36 9.76
CA ARG A 31 -17.05 -16.47 9.03
C ARG A 31 -16.02 -15.96 8.03
N ARG A 32 -14.83 -16.58 8.02
CA ARG A 32 -13.77 -16.30 7.05
C ARG A 32 -13.86 -17.23 5.84
N ILE A 33 -13.77 -16.66 4.65
CA ILE A 33 -13.58 -17.38 3.39
C ILE A 33 -12.29 -16.91 2.75
N SER A 34 -11.49 -17.85 2.25
CA SER A 34 -10.20 -17.55 1.62
C SER A 34 -10.11 -18.27 0.29
N VAL A 35 -10.11 -17.49 -0.78
CA VAL A 35 -10.01 -18.03 -2.15
C VAL A 35 -8.67 -18.73 -2.34
N GLY A 36 -7.60 -18.23 -1.72
CA GLY A 36 -6.30 -18.90 -1.74
C GLY A 36 -6.29 -20.26 -1.03
N ASP A 37 -7.06 -20.43 0.05
CA ASP A 37 -7.22 -21.72 0.72
C ASP A 37 -8.03 -22.69 -0.16
N LEU A 38 -9.09 -22.21 -0.82
CA LEU A 38 -9.88 -23.01 -1.76
C LEU A 38 -9.05 -23.54 -2.93
N TYR A 39 -8.22 -22.69 -3.57
CA TYR A 39 -7.29 -23.15 -4.62
C TYR A 39 -6.32 -24.21 -4.09
N ARG A 40 -5.76 -24.04 -2.88
CA ARG A 40 -4.85 -25.03 -2.28
C ARG A 40 -5.55 -26.37 -2.05
N GLU A 41 -6.76 -26.35 -1.53
CA GLU A 41 -7.55 -27.57 -1.32
C GLU A 41 -7.89 -28.26 -2.64
N MET A 42 -8.28 -27.49 -3.67
CA MET A 42 -8.51 -28.02 -5.02
C MET A 42 -7.25 -28.65 -5.62
N ALA A 43 -6.08 -28.04 -5.39
CA ALA A 43 -4.80 -28.57 -5.86
C ALA A 43 -4.49 -29.92 -5.22
N GLN A 44 -4.64 -30.01 -3.88
CA GLN A 44 -4.44 -31.25 -3.13
C GLN A 44 -5.38 -32.36 -3.60
N ARG A 45 -6.67 -32.07 -3.78
CA ARG A 45 -7.65 -33.03 -4.29
C ARG A 45 -7.31 -33.55 -5.69
N ARG A 46 -6.63 -32.74 -6.51
CA ARG A 46 -6.14 -33.09 -7.86
C ARG A 46 -4.70 -33.65 -7.88
N GLN A 47 -4.08 -33.86 -6.72
CA GLN A 47 -2.67 -34.29 -6.60
C GLN A 47 -1.69 -33.36 -7.34
N MET A 48 -1.99 -32.06 -7.37
CA MET A 48 -1.15 -31.01 -7.97
C MET A 48 -0.57 -30.10 -6.87
N THR A 49 0.58 -29.47 -7.14
CA THR A 49 1.08 -28.38 -6.29
C THR A 49 0.28 -27.09 -6.54
N THR A 50 0.30 -26.14 -5.59
CA THR A 50 -0.36 -24.83 -5.75
C THR A 50 0.17 -24.06 -6.97
N LEU A 51 1.46 -24.19 -7.27
CA LEU A 51 2.09 -23.59 -8.45
C LEU A 51 1.57 -24.25 -9.73
N GLN A 52 1.51 -25.58 -9.76
CA GLN A 52 0.95 -26.32 -10.90
C GLN A 52 -0.53 -26.02 -11.10
N LEU A 53 -1.32 -25.87 -10.04
CA LEU A 53 -2.72 -25.49 -10.17
C LEU A 53 -2.87 -24.04 -10.65
N ASN A 54 -2.05 -23.09 -10.17
CA ASN A 54 -2.08 -21.72 -10.70
C ASN A 54 -1.73 -21.68 -12.19
N LEU A 55 -0.68 -22.40 -12.61
CA LEU A 55 -0.29 -22.52 -14.01
C LEU A 55 -1.36 -23.28 -14.83
N HIS A 56 -2.05 -24.25 -14.21
CA HIS A 56 -3.15 -24.97 -14.83
C HIS A 56 -4.42 -24.13 -14.93
N ALA A 57 -4.73 -23.28 -13.95
CA ALA A 57 -5.82 -22.32 -14.00
C ALA A 57 -5.57 -21.22 -15.04
N GLU A 58 -4.30 -20.84 -15.26
CA GLU A 58 -3.88 -19.98 -16.37
C GLU A 58 -4.15 -20.62 -17.74
N LEU A 59 -4.15 -21.95 -17.83
CA LEU A 59 -4.39 -22.71 -19.08
C LEU A 59 -5.83 -23.25 -19.21
N ASP A 60 -6.55 -23.41 -18.08
CA ASP A 60 -7.88 -23.99 -18.00
C ASP A 60 -8.89 -22.96 -17.48
N GLN A 61 -9.51 -22.25 -18.42
CA GLN A 61 -10.54 -21.23 -18.17
C GLN A 61 -11.70 -21.73 -17.30
N ALA A 62 -11.94 -23.05 -17.24
CA ALA A 62 -13.04 -23.63 -16.46
C ALA A 62 -12.78 -23.55 -14.94
N VAL A 63 -11.53 -23.66 -14.49
CA VAL A 63 -11.19 -23.55 -13.06
C VAL A 63 -11.40 -22.13 -12.56
N ASP A 64 -10.92 -21.13 -13.31
CA ASP A 64 -11.13 -19.73 -12.96
C ASP A 64 -12.60 -19.33 -13.05
N GLY A 65 -13.33 -19.78 -14.08
CA GLY A 65 -14.77 -19.51 -14.20
C GLY A 65 -15.58 -20.05 -13.02
N TYR A 66 -15.23 -21.23 -12.51
CA TYR A 66 -15.86 -21.81 -11.32
C TYR A 66 -15.58 -20.98 -10.05
N VAL A 67 -14.34 -20.53 -9.85
CA VAL A 67 -13.98 -19.72 -8.68
C VAL A 67 -14.61 -18.32 -8.75
N ASP A 68 -14.70 -17.75 -9.95
CA ASP A 68 -15.42 -16.50 -10.19
C ASP A 68 -16.90 -16.63 -9.82
N GLN A 69 -17.57 -17.68 -10.32
CA GLN A 69 -18.97 -17.94 -10.00
C GLN A 69 -19.17 -18.15 -8.51
N LEU A 70 -18.29 -18.91 -7.85
CA LEU A 70 -18.37 -19.12 -6.41
C LEU A 70 -18.24 -17.81 -5.63
N GLN A 71 -17.34 -16.90 -6.03
CA GLN A 71 -17.22 -15.59 -5.39
C GLN A 71 -18.49 -14.73 -5.59
N GLN A 72 -19.11 -14.79 -6.77
CA GLN A 72 -20.38 -14.11 -7.04
C GLN A 72 -21.52 -14.68 -6.21
N ASP A 73 -21.67 -16.00 -6.18
CA ASP A 73 -22.72 -16.67 -5.38
C ASP A 73 -22.59 -16.33 -3.88
N ILE A 74 -21.36 -16.28 -3.37
CA ILE A 74 -21.08 -15.87 -1.99
C ILE A 74 -21.45 -14.40 -1.79
N ALA A 75 -21.08 -13.51 -2.72
CA ALA A 75 -21.42 -12.09 -2.63
C ALA A 75 -22.95 -11.87 -2.65
N ASP A 76 -23.66 -12.61 -3.51
CA ASP A 76 -25.12 -12.52 -3.69
C ASP A 76 -25.91 -13.18 -2.54
N SER A 77 -25.26 -14.02 -1.73
CA SER A 77 -25.89 -14.67 -0.56
C SER A 77 -26.34 -13.68 0.52
N GLY A 78 -25.75 -12.48 0.57
CA GLY A 78 -26.00 -11.49 1.63
C GLY A 78 -25.48 -11.89 3.02
N GLU A 79 -24.64 -12.92 3.12
CA GLU A 79 -23.98 -13.30 4.37
C GLU A 79 -22.92 -12.25 4.76
N GLN A 80 -22.81 -11.95 6.06
CA GLN A 80 -21.73 -11.12 6.59
C GLN A 80 -20.46 -11.96 6.75
N LEU A 81 -19.42 -11.63 5.98
CA LEU A 81 -18.23 -12.45 5.82
C LEU A 81 -16.94 -11.64 5.92
N ILE A 82 -15.86 -12.32 6.29
CA ILE A 82 -14.49 -11.86 6.04
C ILE A 82 -13.94 -12.62 4.83
N VAL A 83 -13.65 -11.93 3.74
CA VAL A 83 -13.22 -12.55 2.49
C VAL A 83 -11.76 -12.18 2.18
N ASP A 84 -10.89 -13.18 2.20
CA ASP A 84 -9.49 -13.07 1.76
C ASP A 84 -9.38 -13.50 0.29
N SER A 85 -9.31 -12.51 -0.61
CA SER A 85 -9.24 -12.74 -2.06
C SER A 85 -8.60 -11.57 -2.79
N ARG A 86 -7.86 -11.88 -3.85
CA ARG A 86 -7.22 -10.84 -4.68
C ARG A 86 -8.19 -10.13 -5.64
N LEU A 87 -9.39 -10.67 -5.82
CA LEU A 87 -10.39 -10.14 -6.76
C LEU A 87 -11.78 -9.95 -6.15
N ALA A 88 -12.07 -10.43 -4.94
CA ALA A 88 -13.41 -10.32 -4.36
C ALA A 88 -13.93 -8.87 -4.25
N TRP A 89 -13.05 -7.87 -4.15
CA TRP A 89 -13.42 -6.46 -4.15
C TRP A 89 -14.18 -6.03 -5.43
N HIS A 90 -13.99 -6.76 -6.53
CA HIS A 90 -14.70 -6.55 -7.79
C HIS A 90 -16.13 -7.10 -7.74
N PHE A 91 -16.34 -8.27 -7.11
CA PHE A 91 -17.64 -8.95 -7.05
C PHE A 91 -18.53 -8.44 -5.92
N PHE A 92 -17.96 -8.12 -4.76
CA PHE A 92 -18.72 -7.69 -3.59
C PHE A 92 -19.09 -6.21 -3.70
N ARG A 93 -20.40 -5.93 -3.78
CA ARG A 93 -20.92 -4.55 -3.85
C ARG A 93 -21.07 -3.92 -2.47
N ASP A 94 -21.63 -4.66 -1.52
CA ASP A 94 -21.97 -4.18 -0.16
C ASP A 94 -20.94 -4.62 0.89
N ALA A 95 -19.67 -4.29 0.65
CA ALA A 95 -18.57 -4.63 1.54
C ALA A 95 -17.65 -3.43 1.84
N LEU A 96 -16.93 -3.50 2.95
CA LEU A 96 -15.75 -2.68 3.18
C LEU A 96 -14.58 -3.31 2.42
N LYS A 97 -14.13 -2.65 1.35
CA LYS A 97 -13.06 -3.12 0.47
C LYS A 97 -11.72 -2.57 0.95
N ILE A 98 -10.83 -3.47 1.33
CA ILE A 98 -9.55 -3.12 1.92
C ILE A 98 -8.43 -3.58 0.99
N HIS A 99 -7.46 -2.72 0.74
CA HIS A 99 -6.22 -3.09 0.09
C HIS A 99 -5.04 -2.89 1.05
N MET A 100 -4.40 -4.00 1.40
CA MET A 100 -3.23 -4.01 2.28
C MET A 100 -1.96 -3.90 1.45
N ILE A 101 -1.21 -2.82 1.65
CA ILE A 101 0.05 -2.57 0.97
C ILE A 101 1.23 -2.78 1.92
N THR A 102 2.43 -2.95 1.38
CA THR A 102 3.67 -3.02 2.16
C THR A 102 4.84 -2.55 1.32
N GLU A 103 5.88 -2.03 1.97
CA GLU A 103 7.14 -1.77 1.27
C GLU A 103 7.70 -3.09 0.67
N PRO A 104 8.17 -3.09 -0.59
CA PRO A 104 8.59 -4.31 -1.29
C PRO A 104 9.72 -5.11 -0.62
N THR A 105 10.66 -4.43 0.02
CA THR A 105 11.77 -5.07 0.74
C THR A 105 11.28 -5.75 2.02
N GLU A 106 10.34 -5.14 2.75
CA GLU A 106 9.66 -5.78 3.88
C GLU A 106 8.78 -6.96 3.45
N ALA A 107 8.07 -6.86 2.33
CA ALA A 107 7.37 -8.00 1.74
C ALA A 107 8.32 -9.18 1.49
N ALA A 108 9.47 -8.90 0.85
CA ALA A 108 10.49 -9.90 0.57
C ALA A 108 11.05 -10.54 1.84
N ARG A 109 11.38 -9.73 2.86
CA ARG A 109 11.84 -10.22 4.19
C ARG A 109 10.81 -11.14 4.84
N ARG A 110 9.52 -10.76 4.83
CA ARG A 110 8.43 -11.57 5.43
C ARG A 110 8.22 -12.89 4.71
N VAL A 111 8.31 -12.88 3.38
CA VAL A 111 8.15 -14.10 2.59
C VAL A 111 9.33 -15.04 2.79
N LEU A 112 10.56 -14.51 2.84
CA LEU A 112 11.77 -15.28 3.15
C LEU A 112 11.76 -15.92 4.54
N ALA A 113 11.24 -15.18 5.54
CA ALA A 113 11.16 -15.68 6.92
C ALA A 113 10.08 -16.75 7.12
N ARG A 114 9.17 -16.94 6.15
CA ARG A 114 8.12 -17.95 6.24
C ARG A 114 8.73 -19.34 5.99
N PRO A 115 8.36 -20.38 6.74
CA PRO A 115 8.74 -21.75 6.41
C PRO A 115 8.12 -22.10 5.05
N SER A 116 8.92 -22.07 3.99
CA SER A 116 8.46 -22.39 2.65
C SER A 116 8.35 -23.90 2.47
N GLY A 117 7.25 -24.34 1.85
CA GLY A 117 7.24 -25.64 1.18
C GLY A 117 8.18 -25.62 -0.04
N PRO A 118 8.50 -26.77 -0.65
CA PRO A 118 9.53 -26.89 -1.70
C PRO A 118 9.31 -26.06 -2.99
N ALA A 119 8.23 -25.30 -3.10
CA ALA A 119 7.86 -24.54 -4.30
C ALA A 119 8.23 -23.05 -4.28
N GLU A 120 8.60 -22.47 -3.13
CA GLU A 120 8.91 -21.03 -3.00
C GLU A 120 10.15 -20.82 -2.08
N SER A 121 11.32 -21.25 -2.55
CA SER A 121 12.61 -20.94 -1.90
C SER A 121 13.28 -19.80 -2.65
N TYR A 122 13.71 -18.76 -1.94
CA TYR A 122 14.43 -17.61 -2.50
C TYR A 122 15.83 -17.58 -1.89
N ALA A 123 16.86 -17.24 -2.67
CA ALA A 123 18.24 -17.18 -2.22
C ALA A 123 18.60 -15.84 -1.56
N SER A 124 17.89 -14.75 -1.89
CA SER A 124 18.12 -13.41 -1.32
C SER A 124 16.85 -12.56 -1.23
N VAL A 125 16.95 -11.43 -0.51
CA VAL A 125 15.87 -10.43 -0.39
C VAL A 125 15.60 -9.78 -1.74
N GLU A 126 16.65 -9.52 -2.53
CA GLU A 126 16.57 -8.92 -3.86
C GLU A 126 15.88 -9.86 -4.85
N GLU A 127 16.22 -11.16 -4.83
CA GLU A 127 15.56 -12.17 -5.65
C GLU A 127 14.08 -12.29 -5.26
N ALA A 128 13.79 -12.37 -3.96
CA ALA A 128 12.41 -12.40 -3.46
C ALA A 128 11.64 -11.16 -3.92
N LYS A 129 12.19 -9.96 -3.75
CA LYS A 129 11.56 -8.70 -4.18
C LYS A 129 11.24 -8.71 -5.68
N ALA A 130 12.20 -9.10 -6.52
CA ALA A 130 12.01 -9.18 -7.98
C ALA A 130 10.92 -10.20 -8.36
N LYS A 131 10.95 -11.40 -7.77
CA LYS A 131 9.98 -12.47 -8.06
C LYS A 131 8.57 -12.15 -7.57
N LEU A 132 8.44 -11.48 -6.42
CA LEU A 132 7.14 -11.01 -5.92
C LEU A 132 6.57 -9.92 -6.82
N HIS A 133 7.40 -9.01 -7.32
CA HIS A 133 6.99 -7.99 -8.27
C HIS A 133 6.52 -8.60 -9.60
N GLU A 134 7.32 -9.48 -10.21
CA GLU A 134 6.97 -10.22 -11.44
C GLU A 134 5.62 -10.94 -11.31
N ARG A 135 5.42 -11.64 -10.18
CA ARG A 135 4.15 -12.31 -9.88
C ARG A 135 2.99 -11.35 -9.73
N SER A 136 3.21 -10.18 -9.12
CA SER A 136 2.18 -9.17 -8.94
C SER A 136 1.74 -8.57 -10.28
N GLU A 137 2.69 -8.26 -11.16
CA GLU A 137 2.42 -7.68 -12.48
C GLU A 137 1.76 -8.69 -13.43
N SER A 138 2.20 -9.94 -13.42
CA SER A 138 1.54 -11.02 -14.18
C SER A 138 0.06 -11.15 -13.79
N GLU A 139 -0.24 -11.11 -12.48
CA GLU A 139 -1.61 -11.12 -12.00
C GLU A 139 -2.41 -9.88 -12.38
N ARG A 140 -1.79 -8.69 -12.26
CA ARG A 140 -2.42 -7.43 -12.67
C ARG A 140 -2.81 -7.46 -14.14
N GLY A 141 -1.88 -7.87 -15.01
CA GLY A 141 -2.13 -8.03 -16.44
C GLY A 141 -3.29 -8.98 -16.74
N ARG A 142 -3.38 -10.10 -16.01
CA ARG A 142 -4.50 -11.05 -16.13
C ARG A 142 -5.83 -10.42 -15.73
N PHE A 143 -5.88 -9.64 -14.65
CA PHE A 143 -7.12 -8.98 -14.22
C PHE A 143 -7.58 -7.90 -15.19
N ILE A 144 -6.64 -7.13 -15.76
CA ILE A 144 -6.94 -6.15 -16.80
C ILE A 144 -7.48 -6.85 -18.05
N LEU A 145 -6.81 -7.89 -18.54
CA LEU A 145 -7.21 -8.61 -19.74
C LEU A 145 -8.59 -9.27 -19.60
N ARG A 146 -8.87 -9.87 -18.43
CA ARG A 146 -10.06 -10.70 -18.23
C ARG A 146 -11.28 -9.91 -17.74
N TYR A 147 -11.08 -8.92 -16.88
CA TYR A 147 -12.18 -8.19 -16.24
C TYR A 147 -12.16 -6.68 -16.54
N GLY A 148 -11.12 -6.16 -17.21
CA GLY A 148 -10.97 -4.73 -17.46
C GLY A 148 -10.71 -3.92 -16.20
N VAL A 149 -10.23 -4.55 -15.12
CA VAL A 149 -10.00 -3.89 -13.83
C VAL A 149 -8.54 -3.96 -13.42
N ASP A 150 -8.05 -2.88 -12.83
CA ASP A 150 -6.69 -2.78 -12.34
C ASP A 150 -6.65 -2.85 -10.81
N LYS A 151 -6.03 -3.89 -10.26
CA LYS A 151 -5.87 -4.05 -8.80
C LYS A 151 -4.96 -2.99 -8.16
N ALA A 152 -4.12 -2.32 -8.95
CA ALA A 152 -3.22 -1.27 -8.44
C ALA A 152 -3.94 0.08 -8.27
N LYS A 153 -5.15 0.23 -8.82
CA LYS A 153 -5.92 1.47 -8.70
C LYS A 153 -6.54 1.56 -7.31
N LEU A 154 -6.06 2.49 -6.48
CA LEU A 154 -6.48 2.66 -5.10
C LEU A 154 -7.96 3.04 -4.98
N ARG A 155 -8.51 3.75 -5.99
CA ARG A 155 -9.93 4.12 -6.08
C ARG A 155 -10.91 2.94 -6.14
N ASN A 156 -10.41 1.72 -6.34
CA ASN A 156 -11.25 0.51 -6.29
C ASN A 156 -11.59 0.07 -4.85
N TYR A 157 -10.95 0.68 -3.85
CA TYR A 157 -11.05 0.29 -2.45
C TYR A 157 -11.64 1.40 -1.59
N ASP A 158 -12.18 1.03 -0.43
CA ASP A 158 -12.63 1.96 0.60
C ASP A 158 -11.49 2.35 1.54
N LEU A 159 -10.57 1.41 1.82
CA LEU A 159 -9.50 1.58 2.79
C LEU A 159 -8.18 1.01 2.26
N ILE A 160 -7.11 1.80 2.33
CA ILE A 160 -5.75 1.35 2.08
C ILE A 160 -5.03 1.26 3.42
N CYS A 161 -4.45 0.10 3.73
CA CYS A 161 -3.71 -0.12 4.96
C CYS A 161 -2.25 -0.45 4.66
N ASP A 162 -1.35 0.44 5.07
CA ASP A 162 0.08 0.19 5.00
C ASP A 162 0.55 -0.66 6.17
N THR A 163 1.09 -1.81 5.83
CA THR A 163 1.50 -2.82 6.82
C THR A 163 3.00 -2.83 7.01
N THR A 164 3.75 -1.87 6.48
CA THR A 164 5.22 -1.87 6.49
C THR A 164 5.78 -1.98 7.91
N ARG A 165 5.46 -1.00 8.78
CA ARG A 165 5.84 -1.03 10.20
C ARG A 165 4.70 -1.42 11.15
N ALA A 166 3.45 -1.24 10.72
CA ALA A 166 2.29 -1.57 11.55
C ALA A 166 2.18 -3.08 11.80
N SER A 167 1.90 -3.46 13.04
CA SER A 167 1.62 -4.85 13.39
C SER A 167 0.25 -5.29 12.88
N ALA A 168 0.05 -6.60 12.73
CA ALA A 168 -1.24 -7.14 12.33
C ALA A 168 -2.37 -6.72 13.28
N MET A 169 -2.10 -6.62 14.59
CA MET A 169 -3.10 -6.19 15.56
C MET A 169 -3.47 -4.72 15.43
N GLU A 170 -2.49 -3.82 15.24
CA GLU A 170 -2.76 -2.40 14.97
C GLU A 170 -3.67 -2.28 13.73
N VAL A 171 -3.33 -2.97 12.64
CA VAL A 171 -4.15 -2.98 11.42
C VAL A 171 -5.56 -3.51 11.67
N VAL A 172 -5.72 -4.59 12.45
CA VAL A 172 -7.02 -5.15 12.81
C VAL A 172 -7.87 -4.12 13.57
N GLU A 173 -7.31 -3.43 14.55
CA GLU A 173 -8.04 -2.41 15.31
C GLU A 173 -8.50 -1.26 14.41
N HIS A 174 -7.64 -0.77 13.50
CA HIS A 174 -8.03 0.29 12.57
C HIS A 174 -9.10 -0.15 11.58
N VAL A 175 -9.03 -1.40 11.09
CA VAL A 175 -10.05 -1.95 10.20
C VAL A 175 -11.40 -2.06 10.91
N ILE A 176 -11.41 -2.53 12.16
CA ILE A 176 -12.63 -2.58 12.98
C ILE A 176 -13.18 -1.17 13.20
N ALA A 177 -12.33 -0.21 13.57
CA ALA A 177 -12.75 1.17 13.78
C ALA A 177 -13.33 1.82 12.51
N ALA A 178 -12.73 1.54 11.33
CA ALA A 178 -13.26 1.99 10.05
C ALA A 178 -14.61 1.31 9.72
N PHE A 179 -14.72 0.01 9.98
CA PHE A 179 -15.94 -0.77 9.75
C PHE A 179 -17.12 -0.32 10.63
N GLU A 180 -16.85 -0.05 11.91
CA GLU A 180 -17.82 0.46 12.88
C GLU A 180 -18.12 1.96 12.71
N GLY A 181 -17.30 2.67 11.91
CA GLY A 181 -17.46 4.08 11.61
C GLY A 181 -16.96 5.03 12.68
N SER A 182 -16.08 4.57 13.58
CA SER A 182 -15.36 5.41 14.55
C SER A 182 -14.07 6.01 13.99
N LEU A 183 -13.56 5.50 12.86
CA LEU A 183 -12.39 6.04 12.16
C LEU A 183 -12.74 6.47 10.73
N GLY A 184 -12.32 7.68 10.34
CA GLY A 184 -12.35 8.15 8.95
C GLY A 184 -13.73 8.16 8.27
N LYS A 185 -14.82 8.19 9.05
CA LYS A 185 -16.21 8.08 8.58
C LYS A 185 -16.55 9.05 7.45
N GLU A 186 -16.07 10.29 7.52
CA GLU A 186 -16.31 11.30 6.49
C GLU A 186 -15.57 10.96 5.19
N VAL A 187 -14.31 10.52 5.27
CA VAL A 187 -13.55 10.10 4.08
C VAL A 187 -14.20 8.88 3.43
N LEU A 188 -14.54 7.85 4.22
CA LEU A 188 -15.17 6.62 3.74
C LEU A 188 -16.57 6.81 3.13
N ARG A 189 -17.25 7.92 3.47
CA ARG A 189 -18.56 8.28 2.93
C ARG A 189 -18.44 9.17 1.70
N ASP A 190 -17.57 10.18 1.77
CA ASP A 190 -17.59 11.30 0.83
C ASP A 190 -16.53 11.16 -0.28
N SER A 191 -15.38 10.54 0.01
CA SER A 191 -14.31 10.38 -0.99
C SER A 191 -13.33 9.24 -0.65
N PRO A 192 -13.77 7.96 -0.71
CA PRO A 192 -12.84 6.85 -0.54
C PRO A 192 -11.71 6.86 -1.61
N PRO A 193 -10.56 6.22 -1.31
CA PRO A 193 -10.27 5.50 -0.08
C PRO A 193 -9.84 6.41 1.09
N LEU A 194 -10.09 5.96 2.32
CA LEU A 194 -9.29 6.36 3.48
C LEU A 194 -7.92 5.68 3.35
N LEU A 195 -6.86 6.46 3.53
CA LEU A 195 -5.50 5.93 3.56
C LEU A 195 -5.04 5.85 5.02
N LEU A 196 -4.48 4.72 5.42
CA LEU A 196 -3.69 4.57 6.64
C LEU A 196 -2.29 4.19 6.19
N LEU A 197 -1.40 5.17 6.14
CA LEU A 197 -0.07 5.02 5.52
C LEU A 197 1.04 5.06 6.55
N ASP A 198 2.12 4.33 6.29
CA ASP A 198 3.34 4.50 7.07
C ASP A 198 3.92 5.90 6.78
N PRO A 199 4.05 6.79 7.78
CA PRO A 199 4.54 8.14 7.53
C PRO A 199 5.98 8.16 6.98
N GLY A 200 6.78 7.12 7.24
CA GLY A 200 8.14 6.97 6.69
C GLY A 200 8.17 6.57 5.21
N ARG A 201 7.00 6.40 4.57
CA ARG A 201 6.85 6.10 3.14
C ARG A 201 6.19 7.24 2.35
N ILE A 202 5.92 8.37 3.00
CA ILE A 202 5.26 9.52 2.38
C ILE A 202 6.32 10.56 2.04
N TYR A 203 6.48 10.84 0.76
CA TYR A 203 7.41 11.86 0.29
C TYR A 203 6.88 13.28 0.59
N PRO A 204 7.75 14.18 1.07
CA PRO A 204 7.40 15.57 1.28
C PRO A 204 7.47 16.35 -0.04
N SER A 205 6.41 17.12 -0.34
CA SER A 205 6.40 18.09 -1.47
C SER A 205 6.78 19.52 -1.04
N GLN A 206 7.30 19.70 0.18
CA GLN A 206 7.72 20.98 0.70
C GLN A 206 9.02 20.81 1.49
N GLU A 207 9.93 21.76 1.34
CA GLU A 207 11.14 21.85 2.15
C GLU A 207 10.83 21.99 3.64
N ILE A 208 11.57 21.25 4.48
CA ILE A 208 11.32 21.22 5.92
C ILE A 208 11.56 22.59 6.57
N GLN A 209 12.51 23.37 6.05
CA GLN A 209 12.82 24.72 6.52
C GLN A 209 11.68 25.71 6.24
N GLY A 210 10.82 25.41 5.27
CA GLY A 210 9.62 26.18 4.97
C GLY A 210 8.51 26.03 6.01
N LEU A 211 8.61 25.04 6.92
CA LEU A 211 7.62 24.79 7.94
C LEU A 211 7.84 25.71 9.15
N ARG A 212 7.22 26.89 9.13
CA ARG A 212 7.20 27.80 10.29
C ARG A 212 6.69 27.08 11.56
N GLY A 213 7.23 27.37 12.74
CA GLY A 213 6.71 26.82 14.00
C GLY A 213 6.78 25.29 14.12
N LEU A 214 7.47 24.58 13.22
CA LEU A 214 7.59 23.11 13.24
C LEU A 214 8.20 22.57 14.55
N TRP A 215 8.98 23.41 15.23
CA TRP A 215 9.69 23.08 16.46
C TRP A 215 8.98 23.64 17.69
N GLU A 216 7.77 24.17 17.55
CA GLU A 216 6.95 24.52 18.71
C GLU A 216 6.55 23.23 19.45
N SER A 217 6.98 23.13 20.71
CA SER A 217 6.74 21.97 21.57
C SER A 217 5.26 21.63 21.67
N ASP A 218 4.42 22.66 21.68
CA ASP A 218 3.00 22.55 21.99
C ASP A 218 2.27 21.78 20.89
N PHE A 219 2.51 22.08 19.60
CA PHE A 219 1.89 21.34 18.50
C PHE A 219 2.31 19.86 18.46
N VAL A 220 3.59 19.57 18.67
CA VAL A 220 4.10 18.19 18.65
C VAL A 220 3.54 17.40 19.85
N ALA A 221 3.46 18.04 21.02
CA ALA A 221 2.88 17.45 22.22
C ALA A 221 1.36 17.22 22.08
N ASP A 222 0.65 18.17 21.47
CA ASP A 222 -0.79 18.05 21.20
C ASP A 222 -1.07 16.86 20.26
N VAL A 223 -0.27 16.71 19.20
CA VAL A 223 -0.36 15.54 18.30
C VAL A 223 -0.04 14.24 19.05
N ALA A 224 0.98 14.24 19.91
CA ALA A 224 1.33 13.08 20.72
C ALA A 224 0.17 12.67 21.65
N GLN A 225 -0.50 13.65 22.25
CA GLN A 225 -1.62 13.44 23.16
C GLN A 225 -2.89 13.00 22.43
N ALA A 226 -3.16 13.58 21.27
CA ALA A 226 -4.31 13.22 20.43
C ALA A 226 -4.18 11.76 19.92
N GLY A 227 -2.95 11.34 19.62
CA GLY A 227 -2.66 10.02 19.09
C GLY A 227 -3.04 9.88 17.62
N GLU A 228 -2.71 8.74 17.04
CA GLU A 228 -2.81 8.50 15.60
C GLU A 228 -4.24 8.65 15.06
N ALA A 229 -5.22 8.07 15.75
CA ALA A 229 -6.62 8.02 15.30
C ALA A 229 -7.32 9.39 15.34
N ALA A 230 -6.78 10.36 16.08
CA ALA A 230 -7.34 11.71 16.20
C ALA A 230 -6.67 12.72 15.26
N LEU A 231 -5.62 12.31 14.54
CA LEU A 231 -4.94 13.17 13.59
C LEU A 231 -5.88 13.50 12.42
N GLU A 232 -6.01 14.78 12.09
CA GLU A 232 -6.73 15.17 10.87
C GLU A 232 -6.04 14.55 9.63
N PRO A 233 -6.80 13.94 8.69
CA PRO A 233 -6.21 13.28 7.53
C PRO A 233 -5.32 14.22 6.70
N LEU A 234 -4.15 13.72 6.30
CA LEU A 234 -3.27 14.37 5.34
C LEU A 234 -3.93 14.40 3.94
N SER A 235 -3.62 15.42 3.14
CA SER A 235 -3.95 15.36 1.71
C SER A 235 -2.83 14.64 0.98
N ILE A 236 -3.11 13.49 0.38
CA ILE A 236 -2.11 12.59 -0.19
C ILE A 236 -2.32 12.45 -1.70
N GLY A 237 -1.26 12.65 -2.47
CA GLY A 237 -1.20 12.21 -3.86
C GLY A 237 -0.52 10.85 -3.99
N TYR A 238 -0.82 10.14 -5.08
CA TYR A 238 -0.22 8.85 -5.39
C TYR A 238 0.19 8.80 -6.87
N THR A 239 1.43 8.43 -7.16
CA THR A 239 1.97 8.37 -8.54
C THR A 239 1.64 7.07 -9.26
N GLY A 240 1.12 6.07 -8.54
CA GLY A 240 1.09 4.66 -8.97
C GLY A 240 2.16 3.80 -8.29
N SER A 241 3.14 4.43 -7.63
CA SER A 241 4.21 3.75 -6.88
C SER A 241 4.57 4.46 -5.56
N GLU A 242 4.60 5.79 -5.56
CA GLU A 242 4.96 6.63 -4.42
C GLU A 242 3.76 7.40 -3.87
N PHE A 243 3.67 7.48 -2.55
CA PHE A 243 2.75 8.39 -1.85
C PHE A 243 3.48 9.68 -1.50
N PHE A 244 2.82 10.82 -1.70
CA PHE A 244 3.38 12.12 -1.31
C PHE A 244 2.35 12.98 -0.64
N VAL A 245 2.79 13.81 0.31
CA VAL A 245 1.92 14.77 0.98
C VAL A 245 1.75 16.00 0.10
N VAL A 246 0.51 16.40 -0.16
CA VAL A 246 0.13 17.65 -0.82
C VAL A 246 -0.16 18.73 0.21
N ASP A 247 -0.81 18.36 1.31
CA ASP A 247 -1.06 19.24 2.46
C ASP A 247 -1.02 18.44 3.77
N GLY A 248 -0.58 19.10 4.84
CA GLY A 248 -0.42 18.51 6.17
C GLY A 248 1.01 18.15 6.54
N HIS A 249 2.04 18.73 5.90
CA HIS A 249 3.45 18.46 6.18
C HIS A 249 3.83 18.62 7.65
N ARG A 250 3.27 19.59 8.38
CA ARG A 250 3.49 19.69 9.84
C ARG A 250 2.98 18.48 10.61
N ARG A 251 1.80 17.98 10.25
CA ARG A 251 1.21 16.76 10.85
C ARG A 251 2.04 15.54 10.50
N LEU A 252 2.52 15.42 9.26
CA LEU A 252 3.44 14.35 8.86
C LEU A 252 4.74 14.39 9.68
N SER A 253 5.37 15.57 9.79
CA SER A 253 6.57 15.75 10.61
C SER A 253 6.34 15.41 12.08
N ALA A 254 5.23 15.85 12.67
CA ALA A 254 4.86 15.53 14.04
C ALA A 254 4.63 14.01 14.23
N ALA A 255 3.96 13.35 13.28
CA ALA A 255 3.75 11.89 13.32
C ALA A 255 5.08 11.12 13.24
N LEU A 256 6.01 11.54 12.37
CA LEU A 256 7.35 10.97 12.28
C LEU A 256 8.12 11.11 13.59
N ARG A 257 8.10 12.30 14.22
CA ARG A 257 8.78 12.55 15.51
C ARG A 257 8.21 11.73 16.67
N ASN A 258 6.89 11.53 16.65
CA ASN A 258 6.20 10.72 17.66
C ASN A 258 6.28 9.22 17.38
N GLY A 259 6.97 8.80 16.30
CA GLY A 259 7.13 7.40 15.96
C GLY A 259 5.83 6.70 15.57
N PHE A 260 4.85 7.45 15.06
CA PHE A 260 3.61 6.86 14.57
C PHE A 260 3.91 5.88 13.43
N LYS A 261 3.17 4.77 13.39
CA LYS A 261 3.36 3.72 12.39
C LYS A 261 2.39 3.86 11.23
N LEU A 262 1.28 4.54 11.46
CA LEU A 262 0.26 4.82 10.49
C LEU A 262 -0.14 6.29 10.64
N VAL A 263 -0.61 6.91 9.57
CA VAL A 263 -1.23 8.24 9.58
C VAL A 263 -2.44 8.23 8.66
N PRO A 264 -3.56 8.85 9.06
CA PRO A 264 -4.72 8.97 8.19
C PRO A 264 -4.44 9.94 7.04
N GLY A 265 -4.94 9.59 5.86
CA GLY A 265 -4.84 10.40 4.65
C GLY A 265 -6.11 10.32 3.80
N ARG A 266 -6.37 11.39 3.05
CA ARG A 266 -7.35 11.45 1.97
C ARG A 266 -6.60 11.46 0.65
N LEU A 267 -6.94 10.54 -0.23
CA LEU A 267 -6.37 10.50 -1.59
C LEU A 267 -6.96 11.65 -2.43
N VAL A 268 -6.16 12.67 -2.71
CA VAL A 268 -6.59 13.84 -3.50
C VAL A 268 -6.39 13.64 -5.00
N ALA A 269 -5.40 12.85 -5.40
CA ALA A 269 -5.16 12.49 -6.79
C ALA A 269 -4.36 11.20 -6.90
N GLU A 270 -4.65 10.41 -7.93
CA GLU A 270 -3.93 9.20 -8.33
C GLU A 270 -3.48 9.29 -9.79
N VAL A 271 -2.19 9.03 -10.05
CA VAL A 271 -1.58 8.93 -11.39
C VAL A 271 -1.85 10.19 -12.24
N ASP A 272 -2.77 10.12 -13.19
CA ASP A 272 -3.09 11.21 -14.12
C ASP A 272 -4.16 12.17 -13.57
N GLU A 273 -4.75 11.86 -12.39
CA GLU A 273 -5.72 12.75 -11.75
C GLU A 273 -5.04 14.08 -11.37
N PRO A 274 -5.73 15.23 -11.55
CA PRO A 274 -5.17 16.53 -11.26
C PRO A 274 -5.06 16.80 -9.75
N VAL A 275 -3.96 17.42 -9.33
CA VAL A 275 -3.73 17.92 -7.96
C VAL A 275 -4.08 19.42 -7.90
N VAL A 276 -3.07 20.30 -7.75
CA VAL A 276 -3.20 21.78 -7.74
C VAL A 276 -2.80 22.34 -9.10
N ALA A 277 -3.46 23.42 -9.52
CA ALA A 277 -3.17 24.15 -10.77
C ALA A 277 -3.24 23.31 -12.07
N GLY A 278 -3.94 22.16 -12.03
CA GLY A 278 -4.19 21.31 -13.20
C GLY A 278 -3.06 20.34 -13.56
N ARG A 279 -1.96 20.29 -12.80
CA ARG A 279 -0.93 19.26 -12.96
C ARG A 279 -1.44 17.91 -12.47
N SER A 280 -1.07 16.82 -13.15
CA SER A 280 -1.34 15.46 -12.66
C SER A 280 -0.58 15.14 -11.37
N ALA A 281 -0.94 14.06 -10.68
CA ALA A 281 -0.22 13.60 -9.50
C ALA A 281 1.25 13.31 -9.81
N ILE A 282 1.54 12.69 -10.96
CA ILE A 282 2.91 12.41 -11.42
C ILE A 282 3.67 13.72 -11.70
N GLU A 283 3.07 14.64 -12.47
CA GLU A 283 3.71 15.91 -12.82
C GLU A 283 3.99 16.77 -11.58
N PHE A 284 3.04 16.81 -10.64
CA PHE A 284 3.22 17.51 -9.37
C PHE A 284 4.35 16.88 -8.55
N PHE A 285 4.35 15.55 -8.41
CA PHE A 285 5.39 14.84 -7.67
C PHE A 285 6.79 15.10 -8.24
N GLN A 286 6.94 15.00 -9.56
CA GLN A 286 8.22 15.23 -10.23
C GLN A 286 8.73 16.66 -10.10
N ALA A 287 7.81 17.64 -10.03
CA ALA A 287 8.15 19.04 -9.89
C ALA A 287 8.52 19.44 -8.46
N GLU A 288 7.81 18.91 -7.46
CA GLU A 288 7.89 19.38 -6.07
C GLU A 288 8.73 18.47 -5.15
N VAL A 289 8.95 17.19 -5.52
CA VAL A 289 9.75 16.25 -4.74
C VAL A 289 11.15 16.14 -5.34
N GLY A 290 12.09 16.89 -4.75
CA GLY A 290 13.50 16.92 -5.17
C GLY A 290 14.45 16.22 -4.19
N LEU A 291 15.69 16.01 -4.63
CA LEU A 291 16.75 15.37 -3.83
C LEU A 291 17.02 16.10 -2.50
N GLY A 292 17.05 17.43 -2.52
CA GLY A 292 17.30 18.26 -1.33
C GLY A 292 16.23 18.04 -0.25
N ALA A 293 14.96 18.21 -0.62
CA ALA A 293 13.83 17.95 0.27
C ALA A 293 13.86 16.54 0.88
N ILE A 294 14.15 15.51 0.08
CA ILE A 294 14.24 14.13 0.60
C ILE A 294 15.31 14.04 1.68
N TYR A 295 16.53 14.50 1.41
CA TYR A 295 17.62 14.40 2.37
C TYR A 295 17.39 15.23 3.64
N ASP A 296 16.85 16.44 3.51
CA ASP A 296 16.58 17.30 4.65
C ASP A 296 15.51 16.70 5.57
N TRP A 297 14.48 16.08 4.98
CA TRP A 297 13.46 15.37 5.75
C TRP A 297 13.95 14.08 6.37
N ASP A 298 14.73 13.28 5.63
CA ASP A 298 15.37 12.06 6.15
C ASP A 298 16.25 12.37 7.35
N ALA A 299 17.11 13.40 7.23
CA ALA A 299 18.00 13.85 8.29
C ALA A 299 17.23 14.36 9.52
N ALA A 300 16.15 15.12 9.32
CA ALA A 300 15.39 15.70 10.42
C ALA A 300 14.53 14.69 11.19
N HIS A 301 14.16 13.58 10.57
CA HIS A 301 13.24 12.60 11.16
C HIS A 301 13.87 11.22 11.36
N ASN A 302 15.14 11.04 10.98
CA ASN A 302 15.84 9.74 11.01
C ASN A 302 15.05 8.66 10.25
N VAL A 303 14.58 9.02 9.05
CA VAL A 303 13.95 8.09 8.10
C VAL A 303 14.84 7.92 6.87
N SER A 304 14.46 6.98 6.00
CA SER A 304 15.19 6.72 4.77
C SER A 304 14.20 6.46 3.65
N LEU A 305 13.87 7.53 2.92
CA LEU A 305 13.06 7.44 1.72
C LEU A 305 13.93 6.97 0.55
N PRO A 306 13.51 5.95 -0.22
CA PRO A 306 14.17 5.62 -1.47
C PRO A 306 14.21 6.82 -2.41
N LEU A 307 15.20 6.91 -3.29
CA LEU A 307 15.17 7.95 -4.31
C LEU A 307 14.20 7.54 -5.42
N PRO A 308 13.23 8.40 -5.78
CA PRO A 308 12.31 8.12 -6.88
C PRO A 308 13.02 8.19 -8.23
N GLU A 309 12.45 7.53 -9.25
CA GLU A 309 13.07 7.36 -10.57
C GLU A 309 13.47 8.70 -11.22
N HIS A 310 12.62 9.74 -11.11
CA HIS A 310 12.92 11.05 -11.71
C HIS A 310 14.13 11.73 -11.07
N VAL A 311 14.34 11.54 -9.76
CA VAL A 311 15.52 12.07 -9.05
C VAL A 311 16.77 11.30 -9.44
N LEU A 312 16.69 9.97 -9.56
CA LEU A 312 17.79 9.13 -10.03
C LEU A 312 18.22 9.53 -11.45
N ALA A 313 17.26 9.67 -12.36
CA ALA A 313 17.51 10.08 -13.74
C ALA A 313 18.15 11.48 -13.84
N GLN A 314 17.74 12.43 -12.99
CA GLN A 314 18.35 13.76 -12.94
C GLN A 314 19.80 13.73 -12.43
N ALA A 315 20.10 12.88 -11.44
CA ALA A 315 21.44 12.71 -10.90
C ALA A 315 22.40 12.09 -11.94
N GLU A 316 21.93 11.13 -12.73
CA GLU A 316 22.69 10.51 -13.82
C GLU A 316 22.91 11.48 -15.00
N ALA A 317 21.98 12.41 -15.24
CA ALA A 317 22.06 13.40 -16.30
C ALA A 317 22.92 14.63 -15.96
N ALA A 318 23.32 14.82 -14.69
CA ALA A 318 24.19 15.92 -14.30
C ALA A 318 25.60 15.72 -14.90
N PRO A 319 26.13 16.69 -15.68
CA PRO A 319 27.46 16.53 -16.28
C PRO A 319 28.52 16.37 -15.19
N ALA A 320 29.41 15.39 -15.35
CA ALA A 320 30.61 15.29 -14.54
C ALA A 320 31.37 16.61 -14.64
N ASP A 321 31.63 17.26 -13.50
CA ASP A 321 32.32 18.54 -13.44
C ASP A 321 33.66 18.47 -14.19
N PRO A 322 33.88 19.24 -15.27
CA PRO A 322 35.13 19.20 -16.02
C PRO A 322 36.35 19.71 -15.22
N LEU A 323 36.15 20.31 -14.04
CA LEU A 323 37.19 21.02 -13.30
C LEU A 323 38.13 20.15 -12.45
N LEU A 324 38.08 18.82 -12.52
CA LEU A 324 39.04 17.93 -11.85
C LEU A 324 40.11 17.30 -12.77
N THR A 325 40.23 17.76 -14.02
CA THR A 325 41.27 17.28 -14.96
C THR A 325 42.20 18.38 -15.48
N SER A 326 42.58 19.35 -14.64
CA SER A 326 43.60 20.34 -14.99
C SER A 326 44.60 20.68 -13.87
N GLU A 327 45.14 19.68 -13.18
CA GLU A 327 46.37 19.85 -12.38
C GLU A 327 47.29 18.64 -12.50
N ALA A 328 47.75 18.35 -13.72
CA ALA A 328 48.88 17.45 -13.95
C ALA A 328 49.67 17.89 -15.20
N GLY A 329 50.19 19.11 -15.14
CA GLY A 329 51.06 19.61 -16.19
C GLY A 329 51.49 21.04 -15.89
N ILE A 330 52.57 21.17 -15.11
CA ILE A 330 53.67 22.15 -15.22
C ILE A 330 54.59 21.90 -14.02
N SER A 331 55.74 21.26 -14.26
CA SER A 331 57.02 21.90 -13.97
C SER A 331 58.13 21.10 -14.65
N SER A 332 58.86 21.86 -15.45
CA SER A 332 60.20 21.61 -16.01
C SER A 332 61.21 21.04 -15.02
#